data_AF-A0A932X5Z3-F1
#
_entry.id   AF-A0A932X5Z3-F1
#
_cell.length_a   1.000
_cell.length_b   1.000
_cell.length_c   1.000
_cell.angle_alpha   90.00
_cell.angle_beta   90.00
_cell.angle_gamma   90.00
#
_symmetry.space_group_name_H-M   'P 1'
#
loop_
_entity.id
_entity.type
_entity.pdbx_description
1 polymer ?
#
loop_
_entity_poly.entity_id
_entity_poly.type
_entity_poly.pdbx_seq_one_letter_code
_entity_poly.pdbx_strand_id
1 'polypeptide(L)' 'MVAAGFVDFEIAWKGDVFSAAPQQSSAAEFGTLGINFRARKPRHQAEWEAALAALSCAAPSTPL' A
#
# COMPACT_ATOMS: atom_id res chain seq x y z
N MET A 1 5.93 21.68 -2.20
CA MET A 1 5.38 20.85 -1.11
C MET A 1 5.00 19.51 -1.72
N VAL A 2 5.27 18.39 -1.06
CA VAL A 2 4.90 17.06 -1.60
C VAL A 2 3.42 16.80 -1.29
N ALA A 3 2.65 16.43 -2.29
CA ALA A 3 1.23 16.13 -2.16
C ALA A 3 0.97 14.99 -1.17
N ALA A 4 -0.20 15.02 -0.54
CA ALA A 4 -0.62 13.96 0.36
C ALA A 4 -0.89 12.66 -0.45
N GLY A 5 -0.34 11.54 0.03
CA GLY A 5 -0.54 10.23 -0.61
C GLY A 5 0.56 9.23 -0.31
N PHE A 6 0.43 8.05 -0.91
CA PHE A 6 1.40 6.97 -0.84
C PHE A 6 1.73 6.45 -2.25
N VAL A 7 2.95 5.96 -2.43
CA VAL A 7 3.46 5.34 -3.65
C VAL A 7 3.94 3.92 -3.37
N ASP A 8 4.20 3.15 -4.42
CA ASP A 8 4.65 1.74 -4.36
C ASP A 8 3.73 0.82 -3.56
N PHE A 9 2.43 0.87 -3.85
CA PHE A 9 1.48 -0.04 -3.22
C PHE A 9 1.72 -1.48 -3.66
N GLU A 10 1.88 -2.38 -2.70
CA GLU A 10 2.13 -3.81 -2.91
C GLU A 10 1.20 -4.66 -2.02
N ILE A 11 0.70 -5.76 -2.58
CA ILE A 11 -0.02 -6.80 -1.84
C ILE A 11 0.87 -8.05 -1.78
N ALA A 12 1.29 -8.44 -0.57
CA ALA A 12 2.03 -9.68 -0.35
C ALA A 12 1.09 -10.75 0.24
N TRP A 13 0.93 -11.86 -0.50
CA TRP A 13 0.03 -12.95 -0.15
C TRP A 13 0.75 -14.05 0.62
N LYS A 14 0.05 -14.70 1.55
CA LYS A 14 0.58 -15.82 2.36
C LYS A 14 1.88 -15.47 3.10
N GLY A 15 2.03 -14.20 3.48
CA GLY A 15 3.17 -13.74 4.27
C GLY A 15 2.91 -13.93 5.76
N ASP A 16 3.99 -14.09 6.53
CA ASP A 16 3.93 -13.89 7.97
C ASP A 16 3.60 -12.42 8.25
N VAL A 17 2.47 -12.18 8.92
CA VAL A 17 1.95 -10.83 9.20
C VAL A 17 2.48 -10.30 10.52
N PHE A 18 2.99 -11.16 11.39
CA PHE A 18 3.22 -10.82 12.80
C PHE A 18 4.69 -10.72 13.18
N SER A 19 5.61 -11.36 12.45
CA SER A 19 7.05 -11.29 12.75
C SER A 19 7.68 -9.90 12.60
N ALA A 20 7.13 -9.05 11.74
CA ALA A 20 7.60 -7.68 11.54
C ALA A 20 6.57 -6.61 11.92
N ALA A 21 5.44 -7.00 12.54
CA ALA A 21 4.42 -6.06 12.95
C ALA A 21 4.89 -5.23 14.17
N PRO A 22 4.57 -3.92 14.23
CA PRO A 22 4.84 -3.08 15.40
C PRO A 22 4.19 -3.62 16.68
N GLN A 23 3.07 -4.34 16.53
CA GLN A 23 2.39 -5.04 17.60
C GLN A 23 2.40 -6.53 17.27
N GLN A 24 3.23 -7.28 17.99
CA GLN A 24 3.27 -8.73 17.88
C GLN A 24 1.99 -9.33 18.46
N SER A 25 1.55 -10.45 17.88
CA SER A 25 0.38 -11.22 18.31
C SER A 25 0.76 -12.68 18.47
N SER A 26 0.14 -13.38 19.42
CA SER A 26 0.31 -14.84 19.59
C SER A 26 -0.14 -15.63 18.36
N ALA A 27 -0.89 -15.02 17.43
CA ALA A 27 -1.26 -15.61 16.14
C ALA A 27 -0.06 -16.06 15.29
N ALA A 28 1.13 -15.48 15.50
CA ALA A 28 2.37 -15.93 14.88
C ALA A 28 2.72 -17.39 15.24
N GLU A 29 2.49 -17.78 16.49
CA GLU A 29 2.84 -19.10 17.05
C GLU A 29 1.95 -20.22 16.47
N PHE A 30 0.78 -19.86 15.93
CA PHE A 30 -0.16 -20.78 15.31
C PHE A 30 -0.01 -20.86 13.78
N GLY A 31 1.05 -20.27 13.21
CA GLY A 31 1.32 -20.33 11.77
C GLY A 31 0.31 -19.55 10.93
N THR A 32 -0.30 -18.50 11.49
CA THR A 32 -1.30 -17.68 10.79
C THR A 32 -0.64 -16.91 9.66
N LEU A 33 -0.90 -17.31 8.42
CA LEU A 33 -0.50 -16.57 7.22
C LEU A 33 -1.60 -15.56 6.86
N GLY A 34 -1.20 -14.38 6.39
CA GLY A 34 -2.16 -13.37 5.97
C GLY A 34 -1.73 -12.59 4.74
N ILE A 35 -2.50 -11.54 4.47
CA ILE A 35 -2.29 -10.63 3.35
C ILE A 35 -1.71 -9.33 3.93
N ASN A 36 -0.54 -8.93 3.44
CA ASN A 36 0.10 -7.68 3.84
C ASN A 36 -0.09 -6.63 2.75
N PHE A 37 -0.41 -5.40 3.16
CA PHE A 37 -0.45 -4.24 2.30
C PHE A 37 0.70 -3.32 2.66
N ARG A 38 1.52 -2.95 1.68
CA ARG A 38 2.66 -2.05 1.89
C ARG A 38 2.52 -0.86 0.96
N ALA A 39 2.85 0.32 1.46
CA ALA A 39 2.98 1.53 0.69
C ALA A 39 3.91 2.48 1.45
N ARG A 40 4.47 3.49 0.77
CA ARG A 40 5.35 4.47 1.41
C ARG A 40 5.02 5.90 1.01
N LYS A 41 5.49 6.87 1.80
CA LYS A 41 5.39 8.27 1.40
C LYS A 41 6.29 8.53 0.17
N PRO A 42 5.82 9.34 -0.78
CA PRO A 42 6.67 9.87 -1.84
C PRO A 42 7.78 10.73 -1.21
N ARG A 43 8.99 10.59 -1.72
CA ARG A 43 10.14 11.39 -1.30
C ARG A 43 9.97 12.81 -1.84
N HIS A 44 9.55 12.96 -3.09
CA HIS A 44 9.45 14.25 -3.79
C HIS A 44 8.16 14.32 -4.63
N GLN A 45 7.76 15.54 -5.03
CA GLN A 45 6.50 15.77 -5.77
C GLN A 45 6.46 15.02 -7.12
N ALA A 46 7.55 15.03 -7.88
CA ALA A 46 7.63 14.37 -9.18
C ALA A 46 7.35 12.85 -9.12
N GLU A 47 7.73 12.21 -8.02
CA GLU A 47 7.47 10.79 -7.79
C GLU A 47 5.98 10.52 -7.57
N TRP A 48 5.31 11.39 -6.81
CA TRP A 48 3.86 11.31 -6.62
C TRP A 48 3.11 11.53 -7.93
N GLU A 49 3.54 12.50 -8.74
CA GLU A 49 2.93 12.78 -10.05
C GLU A 49 3.10 11.62 -11.03
N ALA A 50 4.27 11.00 -11.06
CA ALA A 50 4.51 9.80 -11.87
C ALA A 50 3.63 8.63 -11.43
N ALA A 51 3.50 8.40 -10.12
CA ALA A 51 2.61 7.37 -9.58
C ALA A 51 1.14 7.66 -9.89
N LEU A 52 0.71 8.92 -9.79
CA LEU A 52 -0.64 9.35 -10.15
C LEU A 52 -0.93 9.15 -11.64
N ALA A 53 0.01 9.53 -12.50
CA ALA A 53 -0.12 9.35 -13.95
C ALA A 53 -0.20 7.86 -14.35
N ALA A 54 0.43 6.97 -13.58
CA ALA A 54 0.38 5.53 -13.81
C ALA A 54 -0.95 4.88 -13.37
N LEU A 55 -1.77 5.55 -12.55
CA LEU A 55 -3.08 5.05 -12.15
C LEU A 55 -4.06 5.10 -13.33
N SER A 56 -4.39 3.93 -13.88
CA SER A 56 -5.23 3.80 -15.09
C SER A 56 -6.73 4.03 -14.87
N CYS A 57 -7.16 4.34 -13.63
CA CYS A 57 -8.57 4.43 -13.29
C CYS A 57 -9.07 5.87 -13.41
N ALA A 58 -9.36 6.32 -14.62
CA ALA A 58 -10.37 7.36 -14.79
C ALA A 58 -11.70 6.79 -14.28
N ALA A 59 -12.25 7.35 -13.20
CA ALA A 59 -13.61 7.02 -12.78
C ALA A 59 -14.55 7.29 -13.96
N PRO A 60 -15.51 6.39 -14.27
CA PRO A 60 -16.46 6.64 -15.34
C PRO A 60 -17.18 7.97 -15.04
N SER A 61 -17.02 8.94 -15.93
CA SER A 61 -17.74 10.20 -15.85
C SER A 61 -19.20 9.93 -16.18
N THR A 62 -20.06 9.86 -15.18
CA THR A 62 -21.51 9.86 -15.41
C THR A 62 -21.88 11.22 -15.99
N PRO A 63 -22.41 11.30 -17.23
CA PRO A 63 -22.91 12.56 -17.75
C PRO A 63 -24.17 12.98 -16.96
N LEU A 64 -24.26 14.27 -16.65
CA LEU A 64 -25.41 14.92 -16.02
C LEU A 64 -26.61 14.97 -16.97
#